data_AF-A0A350PEN1-F1
#
_entry.id   AF-A0A350PEN1-F1
#
_cell.length_a   1.000
_cell.length_b   1.000
_cell.length_c   1.000
_cell.angle_alpha   90.00
_cell.angle_beta   90.00
_cell.angle_gamma   90.00
#
_symmetry.space_group_name_H-M   'P 1'
#
loop_
_entity.id
_entity.type
_entity.pdbx_description
1 polymer ?
#
loop_
_entity_poly.entity_id
_entity_poly.type
_entity_poly.pdbx_seq_one_letter_code
_entity_poly.pdbx_strand_id
1 'polypeptide(L)'
;RYWTRSRYSHAELIIDEECYTIEPFSQAGVRKTKCDYTESEWDFISFEITEEQIEIFLRFYGKTKGQKYDWVGMLVSQALPNYFVKCVSKWYCSEWIIYALRLTNIIGPVYELSDLSPSKLHQLLTDEKR
;
A
#
# COMPACT_ATOMS: atom_id res chain seq x y z
N ARG A 1 0.82 16.09 -2.54
CA ARG A 1 1.56 16.83 -3.60
C ARG A 1 2.61 17.84 -3.08
N TYR A 2 2.43 18.50 -1.92
CA TYR A 2 3.41 19.48 -1.42
C TYR A 2 4.54 18.95 -0.50
N TRP A 3 4.53 17.66 -0.12
CA TRP A 3 5.51 17.15 0.87
C TRP A 3 6.36 15.95 0.41
N THR A 4 5.84 15.02 -0.40
CA THR A 4 6.61 13.82 -0.80
C THR A 4 7.36 13.93 -2.14
N ARG A 5 7.23 15.05 -2.87
CA ARG A 5 7.77 15.28 -4.24
C ARG A 5 7.56 14.10 -5.23
N SER A 6 6.68 13.15 -4.92
CA SER A 6 6.44 11.97 -5.73
C SER A 6 5.25 12.17 -6.67
N ARG A 7 5.32 11.52 -7.83
CA ARG A 7 4.29 11.54 -8.88
C ARG A 7 2.96 10.97 -8.38
N TYR A 8 3.01 10.02 -7.44
CA TYR A 8 1.85 9.36 -6.86
C TYR A 8 1.66 9.76 -5.40
N SER A 9 0.44 10.08 -5.02
CA SER A 9 0.06 10.38 -3.63
C SER A 9 -0.70 9.25 -2.95
N HIS A 10 -1.16 8.27 -3.71
CA HIS A 10 -2.01 7.19 -3.23
C HIS A 10 -1.83 5.95 -4.11
N ALA A 11 -2.14 4.79 -3.53
CA ALA A 11 -2.11 3.51 -4.20
C ALA A 11 -3.21 2.63 -3.62
N GLU A 12 -3.84 1.81 -4.47
CA GLU A 12 -4.93 0.90 -4.11
C GLU A 12 -4.70 -0.47 -4.78
N LEU A 13 -5.30 -1.51 -4.21
CA LEU A 13 -5.30 -2.85 -4.79
C LEU A 13 -6.67 -3.16 -5.38
N ILE A 14 -6.67 -3.74 -6.57
CA ILE A 14 -7.88 -4.13 -7.30
C ILE A 14 -7.87 -5.64 -7.44
N ILE A 15 -8.94 -6.30 -6.96
CA ILE A 15 -9.17 -7.74 -7.12
C ILE A 15 -10.65 -7.91 -7.46
N ASP A 16 -10.95 -8.60 -8.56
CA ASP A 16 -12.33 -8.89 -9.02
C ASP A 16 -13.26 -7.66 -9.00
N GLU A 17 -12.78 -6.54 -9.56
CA GLU A 17 -13.51 -5.24 -9.61
C GLU A 17 -13.78 -4.60 -8.24
N GLU A 18 -13.22 -5.16 -7.16
CA GLU A 18 -13.28 -4.60 -5.82
C GLU A 18 -11.97 -3.91 -5.46
N CYS A 19 -12.12 -2.73 -4.85
CA CYS A 19 -11.00 -1.87 -4.52
C CYS A 19 -10.72 -1.88 -3.03
N TYR A 20 -9.50 -2.27 -2.70
CA TYR A 20 -8.98 -2.34 -1.35
C TYR A 20 -8.10 -1.12 -1.12
N THR A 21 -8.61 -0.21 -0.29
CA THR A 21 -8.06 1.11 -0.09
C THR A 21 -7.84 1.41 1.38
N ILE A 22 -6.83 2.25 1.64
CA ILE A 22 -6.60 2.89 2.92
C ILE A 22 -6.34 4.37 2.67
N GLU A 23 -7.35 5.18 2.92
CA GLU A 23 -7.24 6.62 2.72
C GLU A 23 -6.69 7.31 3.96
N PRO A 24 -5.78 8.28 3.76
CA PRO A 24 -5.11 8.95 4.86
C PRO A 24 -6.09 9.83 5.67
N PHE A 25 -7.05 10.51 5.03
CA PHE A 25 -7.97 11.44 5.71
C PHE A 25 -9.28 10.81 6.19
N SER A 26 -9.49 9.52 5.91
CA SER A 26 -10.73 8.85 6.24
C SER A 26 -10.63 8.19 7.61
N GLN A 27 -11.65 8.37 8.45
CA GLN A 27 -11.75 7.62 9.70
C GLN A 27 -12.03 6.13 9.47
N ALA A 28 -12.32 5.72 8.23
CA ALA A 28 -12.73 4.36 7.88
C ALA A 28 -11.58 3.34 7.89
N GLY A 29 -10.32 3.78 7.80
CA GLY A 29 -9.17 2.87 7.75
C GLY A 29 -9.13 1.97 6.52
N VAL A 30 -8.48 0.80 6.64
CA VAL A 30 -8.44 -0.24 5.60
C VAL A 30 -9.84 -0.75 5.32
N ARG A 31 -10.29 -0.61 4.08
CA ARG A 31 -11.65 -0.96 3.67
C ARG A 31 -11.70 -1.44 2.23
N LYS A 32 -12.86 -1.99 1.89
CA LYS A 32 -13.24 -2.38 0.54
C LYS A 32 -14.30 -1.40 0.01
N THR A 33 -14.11 -0.91 -1.20
CA THR A 33 -15.01 0.00 -1.90
C THR A 33 -15.23 -0.45 -3.33
N LYS A 34 -16.27 0.07 -3.99
CA LYS A 34 -16.36 0.00 -5.44
C LYS A 34 -15.24 0.85 -6.04
N CYS A 35 -14.61 0.32 -7.07
CA CYS A 35 -13.61 1.02 -7.85
C CYS A 35 -14.26 2.20 -8.58
N ASP A 36 -13.74 3.40 -8.34
CA ASP A 36 -14.14 4.62 -9.05
C ASP A 36 -12.85 5.35 -9.42
N TYR A 37 -12.41 5.15 -10.66
CA TYR A 37 -11.14 5.66 -11.16
C TYR A 37 -11.34 6.38 -12.49
N THR A 38 -10.61 7.48 -12.65
CA THR A 38 -10.48 8.15 -13.94
C THR A 38 -9.16 7.73 -14.58
N GLU A 39 -9.20 7.11 -15.76
CA GLU A 39 -8.00 6.58 -16.45
C GLU A 39 -6.90 7.63 -16.67
N SER A 40 -7.23 8.92 -16.71
CA SER A 40 -6.25 10.01 -16.88
C SER A 40 -5.47 10.36 -15.62
N GLU A 41 -5.86 9.85 -14.45
CA GLU A 41 -5.26 10.19 -13.15
C GLU A 41 -4.55 9.00 -12.49
N TRP A 42 -4.77 7.78 -12.99
CA TRP A 42 -4.30 6.54 -12.38
C TRP A 42 -3.44 5.73 -13.36
N ASP A 43 -2.30 5.25 -12.86
CA ASP A 43 -1.48 4.27 -13.56
C ASP A 43 -1.80 2.87 -12.99
N PHE A 44 -2.15 1.92 -13.86
CA PHE A 44 -2.54 0.57 -13.47
C PHE A 44 -1.40 -0.42 -13.71
N ILE A 45 -1.06 -1.20 -12.68
CA ILE A 45 -0.08 -2.29 -12.78
C ILE A 45 -0.79 -3.60 -12.49
N SER A 46 -0.94 -4.43 -13.52
CA SER A 46 -1.53 -5.77 -13.43
C SER A 46 -0.47 -6.85 -13.24
N PHE A 47 -0.80 -7.83 -12.39
CA PHE A 47 -0.06 -9.06 -12.14
C PHE A 47 -1.01 -10.26 -12.28
N GLU A 48 -0.53 -11.35 -12.86
CA GLU A 48 -1.24 -12.63 -12.81
C GLU A 48 -1.02 -13.26 -11.44
N ILE A 49 -2.11 -13.61 -10.76
CA ILE A 49 -2.08 -14.18 -9.40
C ILE A 49 -2.93 -15.45 -9.36
N THR A 50 -2.56 -16.40 -8.51
CA THR A 50 -3.31 -17.63 -8.29
C THR A 50 -4.44 -17.44 -7.26
N GLU A 51 -5.42 -18.33 -7.27
CA GLU A 51 -6.50 -18.34 -6.26
C GLU A 51 -5.95 -18.42 -4.82
N GLU A 52 -4.89 -19.20 -4.61
CA GLU A 52 -4.21 -19.32 -3.31
C GLU A 52 -3.63 -17.97 -2.84
N GLN A 53 -3.05 -17.18 -3.75
CA GLN A 53 -2.54 -15.86 -3.44
C GLN A 53 -3.68 -14.89 -3.08
N ILE A 54 -4.81 -14.99 -3.77
CA ILE A 54 -6.02 -14.22 -3.45
C ILE A 54 -6.52 -14.59 -2.04
N GLU A 55 -6.57 -15.86 -1.67
CA GLU A 55 -6.98 -16.28 -0.34
C GLU A 55 -6.06 -15.74 0.77
N ILE A 56 -4.75 -15.78 0.55
CA ILE A 56 -3.76 -15.23 1.48
C ILE A 56 -4.00 -13.73 1.67
N PHE A 57 -4.22 -13.00 0.57
CA PHE A 57 -4.56 -11.59 0.62
C PHE A 57 -5.85 -11.33 1.39
N LEU A 58 -6.93 -12.06 1.11
CA LEU A 58 -8.22 -11.89 1.79
C LEU A 58 -8.12 -12.16 3.29
N ARG A 59 -7.32 -13.16 3.70
CA ARG A 59 -7.00 -13.41 5.11
C ARG A 59 -6.24 -12.25 5.75
N PHE A 60 -5.26 -11.68 5.04
CA PHE A 60 -4.54 -10.50 5.49
C PHE A 60 -5.47 -9.30 5.64
N TYR A 61 -6.26 -8.99 4.61
CA TYR A 61 -7.26 -7.94 4.64
C TYR A 61 -8.23 -8.10 5.81
N GLY A 62 -8.73 -9.32 6.06
CA GLY A 62 -9.61 -9.60 7.19
C GLY A 62 -8.99 -9.26 8.55
N LYS A 63 -7.66 -9.42 8.71
CA LYS A 63 -6.92 -9.06 9.92
C LYS A 63 -6.66 -7.55 10.04
N THR A 64 -6.54 -6.85 8.92
CA THR A 64 -6.20 -5.42 8.89
C THR A 64 -7.38 -4.49 8.68
N LYS A 65 -8.56 -5.01 8.33
CA LYS A 65 -9.77 -4.23 8.07
C LYS A 65 -10.09 -3.31 9.26
N GLY A 66 -10.31 -2.03 8.98
CA GLY A 66 -10.60 -1.00 9.98
C GLY A 66 -9.38 -0.41 10.69
N GLN A 67 -8.16 -0.90 10.43
CA GLN A 67 -6.93 -0.26 10.93
C GLN A 67 -6.68 1.08 10.22
N LYS A 68 -6.17 2.09 10.94
CA LYS A 68 -6.12 3.49 10.48
C LYS A 68 -4.74 3.88 9.94
N TYR A 69 -4.66 5.07 9.34
CA TYR A 69 -3.42 5.63 8.81
C TYR A 69 -2.51 6.23 9.90
N ASP A 70 -1.18 6.10 9.80
CA ASP A 70 -0.25 6.76 10.73
C ASP A 70 0.28 8.10 10.20
N TRP A 71 -0.35 9.20 10.62
CA TRP A 71 0.14 10.55 10.33
C TRP A 71 1.28 10.97 11.27
N VAL A 72 1.26 10.48 12.51
CA VAL A 72 2.21 10.90 13.56
C VAL A 72 3.55 10.22 13.33
N GLY A 73 3.53 8.92 13.02
CA GLY A 73 4.72 8.19 12.57
C GLY A 73 5.37 8.82 11.34
N MET A 74 4.60 9.46 10.46
CA MET A 74 5.09 10.04 9.19
C MET A 74 5.87 11.32 9.39
N LEU A 75 5.34 12.19 10.25
CA LEU A 75 5.96 13.46 10.57
C LEU A 75 7.14 13.24 11.51
N VAL A 76 7.06 12.24 12.40
CA VAL A 76 8.14 11.89 13.32
C VAL A 76 9.27 11.12 12.62
N SER A 77 8.99 10.22 11.68
CA SER A 77 10.04 9.50 10.91
C SER A 77 10.84 10.43 10.00
N GLN A 78 10.20 11.48 9.47
CA GLN A 78 10.88 12.51 8.69
C GLN A 78 11.68 13.50 9.56
N ALA A 79 11.26 13.72 10.81
CA ALA A 79 11.98 14.59 11.75
C ALA A 79 13.12 13.87 12.48
N LEU A 80 13.05 12.54 12.64
CA LEU A 80 14.01 11.74 13.38
C LEU A 80 14.31 10.42 12.63
N PRO A 81 15.43 10.33 11.90
CA PRO A 81 15.73 9.19 11.01
C PRO A 81 15.94 7.83 11.71
N ASN A 82 15.88 7.76 13.04
CA ASN A 82 16.29 6.57 13.83
C ASN A 82 15.20 5.99 14.74
N TYR A 83 13.96 6.48 14.74
CA TYR A 83 12.91 5.98 15.64
C TYR A 83 11.78 5.30 14.85
N PHE A 84 11.99 4.03 14.51
CA PHE A 84 10.95 3.13 14.00
C PHE A 84 9.96 2.79 15.12
N VAL A 85 9.08 3.71 15.49
CA VAL A 85 7.91 3.35 16.30
C VAL A 85 6.92 2.65 15.39
N LYS A 86 7.11 1.34 15.19
CA LYS A 86 6.12 0.48 14.57
C LYS A 86 4.90 0.38 15.48
N CYS A 87 3.97 1.33 15.36
CA CYS A 87 2.63 1.14 15.88
C CYS A 87 1.92 0.14 14.98
N VAL A 88 1.87 -1.12 15.40
CA VAL A 88 1.28 -2.28 14.70
C VAL A 88 -0.20 -2.10 14.32
N SER A 89 -0.84 -1.02 14.80
CA SER A 89 -2.24 -0.68 14.54
C SER A 89 -2.45 0.39 13.47
N LYS A 90 -1.38 0.85 12.79
CA LYS A 90 -1.46 1.95 11.82
C LYS A 90 -0.59 1.71 10.57
N TRP A 91 -1.11 2.01 9.39
CA TRP A 91 -0.46 1.69 8.09
C TRP A 91 -0.39 2.88 7.14
N TYR A 92 0.65 2.98 6.32
CA TYR A 92 0.62 3.78 5.10
C TYR A 92 0.01 2.97 3.95
N CYS A 93 -0.57 3.65 2.95
CA CYS A 93 -1.17 2.98 1.80
C CYS A 93 -0.19 2.11 1.04
N SER A 94 0.99 2.63 0.74
CA SER A 94 2.05 1.88 0.08
C SER A 94 2.64 0.77 0.96
N GLU A 95 2.79 0.97 2.26
CA GLU A 95 3.28 -0.08 3.17
C GLU A 95 2.32 -1.26 3.30
N TRP A 96 1.03 -0.96 3.44
CA TRP A 96 -0.02 -1.98 3.51
C TRP A 96 -0.04 -2.81 2.22
N ILE A 97 0.09 -2.16 1.07
CA ILE A 97 0.16 -2.81 -0.24
C ILE A 97 1.43 -3.64 -0.39
N ILE A 98 2.61 -3.09 -0.06
CA ILE A 98 3.88 -3.83 -0.13
C ILE A 98 3.84 -5.07 0.75
N TYR A 99 3.29 -4.96 1.96
CA TYR A 99 3.15 -6.08 2.86
C TYR A 99 2.17 -7.13 2.33
N ALA A 100 1.04 -6.70 1.76
CA ALA A 100 0.10 -7.58 1.08
C ALA A 100 0.77 -8.35 -0.07
N LEU A 101 1.46 -7.64 -0.98
CA LEU A 101 2.15 -8.23 -2.12
C LEU A 101 3.28 -9.19 -1.71
N ARG A 102 3.95 -8.90 -0.60
CA ARG A 102 4.97 -9.78 -0.03
C ARG A 102 4.36 -11.05 0.56
N LEU A 103 3.24 -10.93 1.28
CA LEU A 103 2.55 -12.10 1.84
C LEU A 103 2.04 -13.04 0.74
N THR A 104 1.59 -12.48 -0.37
CA THR A 104 1.16 -13.25 -1.54
C THR A 104 2.33 -13.71 -2.40
N ASN A 105 3.59 -13.39 -2.04
CA ASN A 105 4.78 -13.74 -2.80
C ASN A 105 4.77 -13.23 -4.26
N ILE A 106 4.08 -12.11 -4.51
CA ILE A 106 4.07 -11.41 -5.81
C ILE A 106 5.37 -10.64 -6.01
N ILE A 107 5.90 -10.07 -4.91
CA ILE A 107 7.20 -9.41 -4.89
C ILE A 107 8.16 -10.21 -4.01
N GLY A 108 9.43 -10.24 -4.40
CA GLY A 108 10.49 -10.91 -3.66
C GLY A 108 10.73 -10.34 -2.25
N PRO A 109 11.71 -10.89 -1.51
CA PRO A 109 12.02 -10.45 -0.15
C PRO A 109 12.49 -8.99 -0.11
N VAL A 110 11.56 -8.08 0.20
CA VAL A 110 11.77 -6.66 0.48
C VAL A 110 12.43 -6.48 1.86
N TYR A 111 13.74 -6.71 1.97
CA TYR A 111 14.50 -6.47 3.21
C TYR A 111 15.27 -5.15 3.21
N GLU A 112 15.45 -4.48 2.07
CA GLU A 112 16.34 -3.30 1.97
C GLU A 112 15.63 -1.98 1.64
N LEU A 113 14.29 -1.93 1.65
CA LEU A 113 13.57 -0.70 1.32
C LEU A 113 13.40 0.18 2.56
N SER A 114 14.33 1.13 2.71
CA SER A 114 14.27 2.23 3.67
C SER A 114 13.24 3.30 3.32
N ASP A 115 12.79 3.34 2.06
CA ASP A 115 11.74 4.22 1.55
C ASP A 115 10.61 3.38 0.96
N LEU A 116 9.43 3.44 1.58
CA LEU A 116 8.21 2.75 1.17
C LEU A 116 7.17 3.73 0.62
N SER A 117 7.57 4.89 0.09
CA SER A 117 6.65 5.87 -0.49
C SER A 117 5.89 5.34 -1.71
N PRO A 118 4.71 5.90 -2.05
CA PRO A 118 3.91 5.45 -3.20
C PRO A 118 4.67 5.49 -4.54
N SER A 119 5.57 6.46 -4.76
CA SER A 119 6.40 6.44 -5.97
C SER A 119 7.46 5.36 -5.96
N LYS A 120 8.03 5.01 -4.81
CA LYS A 120 8.99 3.91 -4.74
C LYS A 120 8.29 2.58 -4.99
N LEU A 121 7.08 2.41 -4.46
CA LEU A 121 6.19 1.29 -4.79
C LEU A 121 5.97 1.16 -6.29
N HIS A 122 5.56 2.23 -6.97
CA HIS A 122 5.37 2.21 -8.42
C HIS A 122 6.64 1.81 -9.17
N GLN A 123 7.81 2.36 -8.78
CA GLN A 123 9.09 2.01 -9.41
C GLN A 123 9.41 0.51 -9.25
N LEU A 124 9.28 -0.04 -8.04
CA LEU A 124 9.55 -1.44 -7.75
C LEU A 124 8.66 -2.38 -8.56
N LEU A 125 7.36 -2.09 -8.62
CA LEU A 125 6.41 -2.89 -9.37
C LEU A 125 6.64 -2.81 -10.89
N THR A 126 7.18 -1.69 -11.37
CA THR A 126 7.56 -1.54 -12.78
C THR A 126 8.84 -2.34 -13.09
N ASP A 127 9.82 -2.33 -12.18
CA ASP A 127 11.09 -3.03 -12.35
C ASP A 127 10.94 -4.56 -12.26
N GLU A 128 10.10 -5.08 -11.35
CA GLU A 128 9.79 -6.52 -11.21
C GLU A 128 9.03 -7.11 -12.41
N LYS A 129 8.35 -6.29 -13.21
CA LYS A 129 7.61 -6.74 -14.40
C LYS A 129 8.53 -6.98 -15.61
N ARG A 130 9.81 -6.65 -15.52
CA ARG A 130 10.76 -6.61 -16.63
C ARG A 130 11.67 -7.83 -16.67
#